data_AF-A0A8K0GUN4-F1
#
_entry.id   AF-A0A8K0GUN4-F1
#
_cell.length_a   1.000
_cell.length_b   1.000
_cell.length_c   1.000
_cell.angle_alpha   90.00
_cell.angle_beta   90.00
_cell.angle_gamma   90.00
#
_symmetry.space_group_name_H-M   'P 1'
#
loop_
_entity.id
_entity.type
_entity.pdbx_description
1 polymer ?
#
loop_
_entity_poly.entity_id
_entity_poly.type
_entity_poly.pdbx_seq_one_letter_code
_entity_poly.pdbx_strand_id
1 'polypeptide(L)'
;MLGYLHCTLRDASFPNMTAVQAAFAVVNKGVRPIIPNDCLPALGEIMTRCWDPNPDVRPPFTEVVRMLENAETEIMTTVRKARFRCCMVQPMTAD
;
A
#
# COMPACT_ATOMS: atom_id res chain seq x y z
N MET A 1 -9.60 10.26 10.65
CA MET A 1 -8.58 9.30 11.17
C MET A 1 -8.93 7.83 10.90
N LEU A 2 -9.82 7.51 9.95
CA LEU A 2 -10.22 6.12 9.64
C LEU A 2 -9.67 5.59 8.30
N GLY A 3 -8.95 6.40 7.51
CA GLY A 3 -8.49 6.00 6.17
C GLY A 3 -7.21 5.17 6.12
N TYR A 4 -6.42 5.08 7.19
CA TYR A 4 -5.13 4.37 7.18
C TYR A 4 -5.23 2.89 7.52
N LEU A 5 -6.39 2.42 8.01
CA LEU A 5 -6.59 1.04 8.48
C LEU A 5 -7.25 0.13 7.44
N HIS A 6 -7.42 0.60 6.20
CA HIS A 6 -7.94 -0.21 5.11
C HIS A 6 -6.83 -0.96 4.35
N CYS A 7 -5.58 -0.47 4.42
CA CYS A 7 -4.47 -1.01 3.64
C CYS A 7 -3.86 -2.31 4.21
N THR A 8 -4.13 -2.68 5.47
CA THR A 8 -3.31 -3.72 6.12
C THR A 8 -3.93 -5.10 6.28
N LEU A 9 -5.15 -5.32 6.79
CA LEU A 9 -5.43 -6.65 7.37
C LEU A 9 -6.89 -7.14 7.45
N ARG A 10 -7.83 -6.73 6.59
CA ARG A 10 -9.22 -7.23 6.76
C ARG A 10 -9.96 -7.81 5.55
N ASP A 11 -9.51 -7.58 4.33
CA ASP A 11 -10.08 -8.30 3.19
C ASP A 11 -9.19 -9.47 2.82
N ALA A 12 -9.76 -10.68 2.84
CA ALA A 12 -9.11 -11.86 2.31
C ALA A 12 -8.72 -11.55 0.86
N SER A 13 -7.42 -11.47 0.57
CA SER A 13 -6.93 -11.44 -0.80
C SER A 13 -7.50 -12.68 -1.49
N PHE A 14 -8.45 -12.47 -2.41
CA PHE A 14 -9.31 -13.48 -3.05
C PHE A 14 -10.52 -13.94 -2.21
N PRO A 15 -11.53 -13.07 -1.95
CA PRO A 15 -12.78 -13.52 -1.37
C PRO A 15 -13.43 -14.51 -2.37
N ASN A 16 -13.86 -15.68 -1.88
CA ASN A 16 -14.41 -16.79 -2.66
C ASN A 16 -13.40 -17.76 -3.31
N MET A 17 -12.12 -17.74 -2.93
CA MET A 17 -11.16 -18.80 -3.30
C MET A 17 -10.68 -19.58 -2.07
N THR A 18 -10.52 -20.90 -2.23
CA THR A 18 -9.70 -21.69 -1.29
C THR A 18 -8.22 -21.37 -1.48
N ALA A 19 -7.38 -21.69 -0.50
CA ALA A 19 -5.93 -21.49 -0.61
C ALA A 19 -5.33 -22.15 -1.86
N VAL A 20 -5.81 -23.33 -2.24
CA VAL A 20 -5.38 -24.05 -3.45
C VAL A 20 -5.82 -23.31 -4.72
N GLN A 21 -7.06 -22.83 -4.77
CA GLN A 21 -7.57 -22.05 -5.91
C GLN A 21 -6.81 -20.73 -6.08
N ALA A 22 -6.52 -20.05 -4.96
CA ALA A 22 -5.73 -18.82 -4.97
C ALA A 22 -4.31 -19.07 -5.45
N ALA A 23 -3.63 -20.09 -4.93
CA ALA A 23 -2.29 -20.49 -5.39
C ALA A 23 -2.29 -20.82 -6.90
N PHE A 24 -3.28 -21.60 -7.35
CA PHE A 24 -3.43 -21.93 -8.76
C PHE A 24 -3.63 -20.69 -9.62
N ALA A 25 -4.49 -19.75 -9.19
CA ALA A 25 -4.74 -18.49 -9.90
C ALA A 25 -3.48 -17.61 -9.95
N VAL A 26 -2.74 -17.47 -8.85
CA VAL A 26 -1.49 -16.69 -8.78
C VAL A 26 -0.43 -17.23 -9.73
N VAL A 27 -0.25 -18.56 -9.78
CA VAL A 27 0.80 -19.22 -10.56
C VAL A 27 0.41 -19.37 -12.03
N ASN A 28 -0.81 -19.84 -12.32
CA ASN A 28 -1.22 -20.22 -13.68
C ASN A 28 -1.94 -19.10 -14.44
N LYS A 29 -2.58 -18.17 -13.71
CA LYS A 29 -3.35 -17.06 -14.31
C LYS A 29 -2.72 -15.69 -14.03
N GLY A 30 -1.61 -15.65 -13.29
CA GLY A 30 -0.94 -14.40 -12.94
C GLY A 30 -1.78 -13.45 -12.08
N VAL A 31 -2.84 -13.94 -11.43
CA VAL A 31 -3.75 -13.05 -10.69
C VAL A 31 -3.01 -12.46 -9.49
N ARG A 32 -3.16 -11.16 -9.26
CA ARG A 32 -2.63 -10.44 -8.09
C ARG A 32 -3.78 -9.62 -7.48
N PRO A 33 -3.80 -9.42 -6.15
CA PRO A 33 -4.72 -8.49 -5.52
C PRO A 33 -4.64 -7.10 -6.15
N ILE A 34 -5.77 -6.41 -6.25
CA ILE A 34 -5.81 -5.03 -6.72
C ILE A 34 -5.29 -4.15 -5.59
N ILE A 35 -4.32 -3.27 -5.89
CA ILE A 35 -3.89 -2.24 -4.94
C ILE A 35 -5.00 -1.19 -4.86
N PRO A 36 -5.59 -0.94 -3.68
CA PRO A 36 -6.62 0.08 -3.52
C PRO A 36 -6.11 1.48 -3.88
N ASN A 37 -6.99 2.34 -4.41
CA ASN A 37 -6.63 3.71 -4.79
C ASN A 37 -6.29 4.62 -3.59
N ASP A 38 -6.69 4.24 -2.39
CA ASP A 38 -6.36 4.88 -1.11
C ASP A 38 -5.02 4.39 -0.53
N CYS A 39 -4.34 3.45 -1.19
CA CYS A 39 -3.00 3.04 -0.83
C CYS A 39 -2.00 4.17 -1.08
N LEU A 40 -1.06 4.36 -0.15
CA LEU A 40 0.00 5.35 -0.31
C LEU A 40 0.90 4.96 -1.49
N PRO A 41 1.23 5.89 -2.41
CA PRO A 41 1.99 5.56 -3.62
C PRO A 41 3.28 4.77 -3.35
N ALA A 42 4.03 5.15 -2.31
CA ALA A 42 5.25 4.44 -1.90
C ALA A 42 4.99 2.97 -1.55
N LEU A 43 3.91 2.67 -0.85
CA LEU A 43 3.53 1.28 -0.51
C LEU A 43 3.03 0.53 -1.75
N GLY A 44 2.27 1.19 -2.62
CA GLY A 44 1.80 0.62 -3.88
C GLY A 44 2.96 0.21 -4.81
N GLU A 45 4.00 1.03 -4.88
CA GLU A 45 5.21 0.73 -5.65
C GLU A 45 5.96 -0.48 -5.07
N ILE A 46 6.13 -0.53 -3.75
CA ILE A 46 6.77 -1.66 -3.06
C ILE A 46 6.03 -2.96 -3.37
N MET A 47 4.70 -2.97 -3.20
CA MET A 47 3.89 -4.14 -3.51
C MET A 47 4.05 -4.57 -4.97
N THR A 48 4.01 -3.62 -5.90
CA THR A 48 4.18 -3.85 -7.35
C THR A 48 5.49 -4.53 -7.69
N ARG A 49 6.61 -4.06 -7.11
CA ARG A 49 7.92 -4.66 -7.35
C ARG A 49 8.07 -6.04 -6.70
N CYS A 50 7.53 -6.22 -5.50
CA CYS A 50 7.65 -7.48 -4.76
C CYS A 50 6.90 -8.66 -5.42
N TRP A 51 5.79 -8.40 -6.11
CA TRP A 51 4.97 -9.46 -6.73
C TRP A 51 5.03 -9.49 -8.26
N ASP A 52 6.09 -8.90 -8.84
CA ASP A 52 6.28 -8.83 -10.30
C ASP A 52 6.12 -10.21 -10.96
N PRO A 53 5.43 -10.31 -12.12
CA PRO A 53 5.30 -11.56 -12.86
C PRO A 53 6.64 -12.22 -13.16
N ASN A 54 7.67 -11.42 -13.47
CA ASN A 54 9.03 -11.90 -13.66
C ASN A 54 9.73 -12.04 -12.30
N PRO A 55 10.12 -13.26 -11.88
CA PRO A 55 10.82 -13.46 -10.61
C PRO A 55 12.21 -12.81 -10.59
N ASP A 56 12.87 -12.63 -11.75
CA ASP A 56 14.25 -12.13 -11.84
C ASP A 56 14.36 -10.63 -11.56
N VAL A 57 13.26 -9.88 -11.68
CA VAL A 57 13.24 -8.43 -11.40
C VAL A 57 12.74 -8.11 -9.99
N ARG A 58 12.36 -9.12 -9.20
CA ARG A 58 11.89 -8.89 -7.83
C ARG A 58 13.07 -8.40 -6.98
N PRO A 59 12.86 -7.35 -6.18
CA PRO A 59 13.93 -6.78 -5.37
C PRO A 59 14.41 -7.80 -4.33
N PRO A 60 15.73 -7.86 -4.04
CA PRO A 60 16.23 -8.65 -2.94
C PRO A 60 15.68 -8.10 -1.61
N PHE A 61 15.61 -8.95 -0.59
CA PHE A 61 15.02 -8.56 0.70
C PHE A 61 15.71 -7.32 1.31
N THR A 62 17.01 -7.16 1.11
CA THR A 62 17.76 -5.97 1.54
C THR A 62 17.26 -4.69 0.89
N GLU A 63 16.89 -4.73 -0.39
CA GLU A 63 16.30 -3.58 -1.07
C GLU A 63 14.86 -3.34 -0.59
N VAL A 64 14.09 -4.38 -0.33
CA VAL A 64 12.72 -4.26 0.22
C VAL A 64 12.74 -3.54 1.56
N VAL A 65 13.65 -3.90 2.47
CA VAL A 65 13.80 -3.21 3.76
C VAL A 65 14.11 -1.73 3.55
N ARG A 66 15.07 -1.41 2.67
CA ARG A 66 15.42 -0.01 2.35
C ARG A 66 14.24 0.77 1.77
N MET A 67 13.45 0.15 0.90
CA MET A 67 12.25 0.76 0.34
C MET A 67 11.20 1.03 1.42
N LEU A 68 11.02 0.10 2.35
CA LEU A 68 10.11 0.26 3.49
C LEU A 68 10.54 1.36 4.46
N GLU A 69 11.83 1.46 4.77
CA GLU A 69 12.39 2.55 5.61
C GLU A 69 12.20 3.93 4.97
N ASN A 70 12.39 4.02 3.65
CA ASN A 70 12.12 5.24 2.89
C ASN A 70 10.63 5.59 2.90
N ALA A 71 9.75 4.60 2.69
CA ALA A 71 8.31 4.79 2.73
C ALA A 71 7.86 5.23 4.13
N GLU A 72 8.39 4.65 5.20
CA GLU A 72 8.13 5.09 6.57
C GLU A 72 8.46 6.58 6.74
N THR A 73 9.64 7.01 6.28
CA THR A 73 10.07 8.41 6.35
C THR A 73 9.12 9.33 5.56
N GLU A 74 8.74 8.93 4.35
CA GLU A 74 7.82 9.70 3.49
C GLU A 74 6.41 9.82 4.11
N ILE A 75 5.89 8.72 4.65
CA ILE A 75 4.59 8.69 5.32
C ILE A 75 4.61 9.61 6.55
N MET A 76 5.67 9.55 7.37
CA MET A 76 5.82 10.39 8.55
C MET A 76 5.89 11.89 8.20
N THR A 77 6.46 12.26 7.05
CA THR A 77 6.49 13.67 6.59
C THR A 77 5.14 14.13 6.02
N THR A 78 4.44 13.24 5.31
CA THR A 78 3.13 13.52 4.71
C THR A 78 2.04 13.64 5.78
N VAL A 79 2.06 12.80 6.81
CA VAL A 79 1.16 12.91 7.97
C VAL A 79 1.39 14.23 8.72
N ARG A 80 2.64 14.67 8.88
CA ARG A 80 2.97 16.00 9.46
C ARG A 80 2.45 17.15 8.59
N LYS A 81 2.64 17.10 7.26
CA LYS A 81 2.07 18.09 6.32
C LYS A 81 0.54 18.09 6.31
N ALA A 82 -0.11 16.93 6.42
CA ALA A 82 -1.56 16.81 6.49
C ALA A 82 -2.11 17.39 7.80
N ARG A 83 -1.44 17.14 8.93
CA ARG A 83 -1.74 17.82 10.20
C ARG A 83 -1.59 19.35 10.09
N PHE A 84 -0.51 19.82 9.47
CA PHE A 84 -0.29 21.26 9.27
C PHE A 84 -1.35 21.90 8.35
N ARG A 85 -1.78 21.19 7.29
CA ARG A 85 -2.87 21.64 6.42
C ARG A 85 -4.22 21.66 7.14
N CYS A 86 -4.55 20.68 7.97
CA CYS A 86 -5.83 20.68 8.70
C CYS A 86 -5.94 21.88 9.67
N CYS A 87 -4.83 22.35 10.24
CA CYS A 87 -4.80 23.55 11.09
C CYS A 87 -4.90 24.88 10.31
N MET A 88 -4.63 24.91 9.00
CA MET A 88 -4.70 26.14 8.19
C MET A 88 -5.98 26.27 7.35
N VAL A 89 -6.85 25.25 7.30
CA VAL A 89 -8.14 25.29 6.59
C VAL A 89 -9.31 25.46 7.55
N GLN A 90 -9.13 26.14 8.69
CA GLN A 90 -10.25 26.82 9.35
C GLN A 90 -10.34 28.23 8.75
N PRO A 91 -11.34 28.53 7.89
CA PRO A 91 -11.69 29.92 7.66
C PRO A 91 -12.20 30.46 9.00
N MET A 92 -11.65 31.59 9.44
CA MET A 92 -12.30 32.42 10.44
C MET A 92 -13.70 32.75 9.92
N THR A 93 -14.74 32.21 10.53
CA THR A 93 -16.05 32.85 10.50
C THR A 93 -15.97 34.00 11.49
N ALA A 94 -15.48 35.14 11.00
CA ALA A 94 -15.68 36.42 11.63
C ALA A 94 -16.95 37.04 11.02
N ASP A 95 -17.82 37.51 11.93
CA ASP A 95 -19.14 38.13 11.79
C ASP A 95 -20.34 37.22 11.49
#